data_AF-A0A1F9X8U1-F1
#
_entry.id   AF-A0A1F9X8U1-F1
#
_cell.length_a   1.000
_cell.length_b   1.000
_cell.length_c   1.000
_cell.angle_alpha   90.00
_cell.angle_beta   90.00
_cell.angle_gamma   90.00
#
_symmetry.space_group_name_H-M   'P 1'
#
loop_
_entity.id
_entity.type
_entity.pdbx_description
1 polymer ?
#
loop_
_entity_poly.entity_id
_entity_poly.type
_entity_poly.pdbx_seq_one_letter_code
_entity_poly.pdbx_strand_id
1 'polypeptide(L)'
;MLQKRIDAAYLDKIEEKITEDFWKYQSDKCLQEKEKLTIKLVAHQKTDTSYMQNVDIVLELATKAYDLFMRRQDSRDRRKLVNLLFSNSTFDGKTLHFTLQKPFDTILECSKDGKWGG
;
A
#
# COMPACT_ATOMS: atom_id res chain seq x y z
N MET A 1 14.40 -18.34 -2.53
CA MET A 1 14.01 -19.71 -2.16
C MET A 1 13.21 -20.43 -3.24
N LEU A 2 12.25 -19.76 -3.91
CA LEU A 2 11.46 -20.36 -5.00
C LEU A 2 12.31 -20.80 -6.20
N GLN A 3 13.23 -19.94 -6.66
CA GLN A 3 14.13 -20.23 -7.78
C GLN A 3 14.94 -21.52 -7.56
N LYS A 4 15.54 -21.69 -6.37
CA LYS A 4 16.29 -22.91 -6.00
C LYS A 4 15.45 -24.20 -6.07
N ARG A 5 14.14 -24.13 -5.80
CA ARG A 5 13.24 -25.30 -5.90
C ARG A 5 12.87 -25.61 -7.34
N ILE A 6 12.75 -24.59 -8.20
CA ILE A 6 12.56 -24.76 -9.65
C ILE A 6 13.79 -25.41 -10.27
N ASP A 7 14.99 -24.94 -9.89
CA ASP A 7 16.26 -25.45 -10.41
C ASP A 7 16.47 -26.93 -10.01
N ALA A 8 16.15 -27.29 -8.77
CA ALA A 8 16.21 -28.68 -8.30
C ALA A 8 15.22 -29.60 -9.03
N ALA A 9 13.97 -29.16 -9.23
CA ALA A 9 12.98 -29.92 -9.97
C ALA A 9 13.37 -30.07 -11.47
N TYR A 10 14.09 -29.09 -12.04
CA TYR A 10 14.58 -29.16 -13.42
C TYR A 10 15.64 -30.26 -13.57
N LEU A 11 16.52 -30.40 -12.58
CA LEU A 11 17.51 -31.49 -12.53
C LEU A 11 16.84 -32.86 -12.36
N ASP A 12 15.83 -32.97 -11.50
CA ASP A 12 15.07 -34.22 -11.31
C ASP A 12 14.31 -34.64 -12.58
N LYS A 13 13.88 -33.68 -13.42
CA LYS A 13 13.26 -33.96 -14.73
C LYS A 13 14.29 -34.54 -15.72
N ILE A 14 15.52 -34.04 -15.69
CA ILE A 14 16.61 -34.54 -16.55
C ILE A 14 17.02 -35.96 -16.15
N GLU A 15 16.86 -36.33 -14.87
CA GLU A 15 17.10 -37.68 -14.35
C GLU A 15 15.90 -38.65 -14.56
N GLU A 16 14.88 -38.27 -15.35
CA GLU A 16 13.65 -39.04 -15.61
C GLU A 16 12.83 -39.45 -14.36
N LYS A 17 13.14 -38.89 -13.19
CA LYS A 17 12.48 -39.23 -11.91
C LYS A 17 11.06 -38.68 -11.79
N ILE A 18 10.64 -37.80 -12.70
CA ILE A 18 9.34 -37.12 -12.66
C ILE A 18 8.67 -37.17 -14.02
N THR A 19 7.40 -37.58 -14.01
CA THR A 19 6.55 -37.63 -15.21
C THR A 19 6.32 -36.23 -15.77
N GLU A 20 6.26 -36.11 -17.10
CA GLU A 20 6.08 -34.84 -17.81
C GLU A 20 4.83 -34.06 -17.35
N ASP A 21 3.75 -34.76 -17.02
CA ASP A 21 2.52 -34.17 -16.50
C ASP A 21 2.71 -33.48 -15.14
N PHE A 22 3.51 -34.08 -14.25
CA PHE A 22 3.82 -33.50 -12.94
C PHE A 22 4.70 -32.26 -13.08
N TRP A 23 5.67 -32.30 -14.00
CA TRP A 23 6.50 -31.16 -14.34
C TRP A 23 5.65 -29.97 -14.83
N LYS A 24 4.75 -30.24 -15.76
CA LYS A 24 3.88 -29.21 -16.36
C LYS A 24 2.96 -28.58 -15.31
N TYR A 25 2.31 -29.41 -14.48
CA TYR A 25 1.47 -28.93 -13.38
C TYR A 25 2.24 -28.04 -12.41
N GLN A 26 3.44 -28.44 -12.02
CA GLN A 26 4.22 -27.71 -11.03
C GLN A 26 4.84 -26.42 -11.60
N SER A 27 5.16 -26.41 -12.89
CA SER A 27 5.59 -25.23 -13.64
C SER A 27 4.46 -24.19 -13.73
N ASP A 28 3.26 -24.61 -14.12
CA ASP A 28 2.08 -23.73 -14.23
C ASP A 28 1.73 -23.10 -12.88
N LYS A 29 1.76 -23.91 -11.80
CA LYS A 29 1.53 -23.41 -10.45
C LYS A 29 2.56 -22.34 -10.05
N CYS A 30 3.83 -22.57 -10.37
CA CYS A 30 4.89 -21.63 -10.06
C CYS A 30 4.76 -20.32 -10.87
N LEU A 31 4.34 -20.42 -12.13
CA LEU A 31 4.11 -19.27 -13.00
C LEU A 31 2.95 -18.41 -12.47
N GLN A 32 1.85 -19.04 -12.05
CA GLN A 32 0.73 -18.35 -11.41
C GLN A 32 1.12 -17.65 -10.11
N GLU A 33 1.95 -18.29 -9.27
CA GLU A 33 2.45 -17.66 -8.04
C GLU A 33 3.36 -16.46 -8.35
N LYS A 34 4.25 -16.59 -9.34
CA LYS A 34 5.09 -15.46 -9.81
C LYS A 34 4.24 -14.30 -10.32
N GLU A 35 3.23 -14.57 -11.13
CA GLU A 35 2.36 -13.53 -11.68
C GLU A 35 1.56 -12.82 -10.59
N LYS A 36 1.00 -13.56 -9.63
CA LYS A 36 0.33 -12.96 -8.45
C LYS A 36 1.27 -12.06 -7.65
N LEU A 37 2.53 -12.46 -7.46
CA LEU A 37 3.52 -11.65 -6.76
C LEU A 37 3.90 -10.39 -7.56
N THR A 38 4.06 -10.51 -8.87
CA THR A 38 4.34 -9.37 -9.76
C THR A 38 3.19 -8.36 -9.75
N ILE A 39 1.93 -8.82 -9.82
CA ILE A 39 0.76 -7.93 -9.75
C ILE A 39 0.75 -7.16 -8.43
N LYS A 40 1.00 -7.85 -7.30
CA LYS A 40 1.11 -7.19 -5.99
C LYS A 40 2.24 -6.16 -5.96
N LEU A 41 3.40 -6.50 -6.52
CA LEU A 41 4.57 -5.63 -6.56
C LEU A 41 4.30 -4.37 -7.41
N VAL A 42 3.67 -4.53 -8.58
CA VAL A 42 3.27 -3.41 -9.44
C VAL A 42 2.22 -2.53 -8.75
N ALA A 43 1.26 -3.12 -8.04
CA ALA A 43 0.28 -2.36 -7.26
C ALA A 43 0.93 -1.55 -6.13
N HIS A 44 1.88 -2.14 -5.40
CA HIS A 44 2.66 -1.45 -4.39
C HIS A 44 3.50 -0.30 -5.01
N GLN A 45 4.24 -0.57 -6.08
CA GLN A 45 5.04 0.44 -6.78
C GLN A 45 4.21 1.61 -7.33
N LYS A 46 3.01 1.35 -7.86
CA LYS A 46 2.10 2.41 -8.30
C LYS A 46 1.64 3.30 -7.15
N THR A 47 1.38 2.71 -5.99
CA THR A 47 0.98 3.43 -4.78
C THR A 47 2.13 4.32 -4.29
N ASP A 48 3.36 3.80 -4.30
CA ASP A 48 4.55 4.55 -3.90
C ASP A 48 4.93 5.65 -4.90
N THR A 49 4.80 5.39 -6.21
CA THR A 49 5.13 6.38 -7.25
C THR A 49 4.14 7.53 -7.27
N SER A 50 2.84 7.24 -7.14
CA SER A 50 1.80 8.27 -7.03
C SER A 50 1.94 9.09 -5.75
N TYR A 51 2.45 8.48 -4.67
CA TYR A 51 2.78 9.17 -3.43
C TYR A 51 3.98 10.11 -3.64
N MET A 52 5.10 9.60 -4.17
CA MET A 52 6.32 10.39 -4.44
C MET A 52 6.05 11.58 -5.37
N GLN A 53 5.19 11.42 -6.37
CA GLN A 53 4.82 12.49 -7.29
C GLN A 53 3.97 13.60 -6.64
N ASN A 54 3.29 13.31 -5.52
CA ASN A 54 2.36 14.23 -4.86
C ASN A 54 2.76 14.57 -3.42
N VAL A 55 4.00 14.29 -3.00
CA VAL A 55 4.47 14.55 -1.63
C VAL A 55 4.31 16.01 -1.25
N ASP A 56 4.64 16.93 -2.16
CA ASP A 56 4.53 18.36 -1.93
C ASP A 56 3.08 18.78 -1.66
N ILE A 57 2.13 18.26 -2.44
CA ILE A 57 0.70 18.54 -2.30
C ILE A 57 0.17 17.94 -0.99
N VAL A 58 0.58 16.72 -0.66
CA VAL A 58 0.18 16.03 0.58
C VAL A 58 0.71 16.79 1.81
N LEU A 59 1.98 17.22 1.78
CA LEU A 59 2.61 17.95 2.88
C LEU A 59 2.04 19.36 3.02
N GLU A 60 1.82 20.06 1.90
CA GLU A 60 1.15 21.35 1.88
C GLU A 60 -0.25 21.24 2.47
N LEU A 61 -1.00 20.20 2.08
CA LEU A 61 -2.33 19.96 2.62
C LEU A 61 -2.28 19.65 4.11
N ALA A 62 -1.37 18.80 4.58
CA ALA A 62 -1.22 18.49 6.00
C ALA A 62 -0.89 19.75 6.83
N THR A 63 -0.03 20.63 6.29
CA THR A 63 0.39 21.87 6.97
C THR A 63 -0.71 22.92 6.98
N LYS A 64 -1.45 23.07 5.88
CA LYS A 64 -2.49 24.10 5.70
C LYS A 64 -3.91 23.59 5.97
N ALA A 65 -4.09 22.33 6.35
CA ALA A 65 -5.41 21.69 6.51
C ALA A 65 -6.32 22.49 7.45
N TYR A 66 -5.80 22.94 8.58
CA TYR A 66 -6.55 23.72 9.56
C TYR A 66 -7.02 25.06 8.99
N ASP A 67 -6.11 25.81 8.36
CA ASP A 67 -6.42 27.10 7.75
C ASP A 67 -7.42 26.95 6.59
N LEU A 68 -7.24 25.94 5.75
CA LEU A 68 -8.17 25.63 4.65
C LEU A 68 -9.54 25.24 5.17
N PHE A 69 -9.63 24.52 6.29
CA PHE A 69 -10.90 24.15 6.92
C PHE A 69 -11.63 25.37 7.50
N MET A 70 -10.91 26.34 8.05
CA MET A 70 -11.48 27.57 8.62
C MET A 70 -11.88 28.59 7.55
N ARG A 71 -11.14 28.66 6.44
CA ARG A 71 -11.44 29.58 5.33
C ARG A 71 -12.61 29.12 4.45
N ARG A 72 -12.92 27.82 4.41
CA ARG A 72 -14.02 27.28 3.60
C ARG A 72 -15.38 27.60 4.23
N GLN A 73 -16.21 28.36 3.51
CA GLN A 73 -17.57 28.68 3.93
C GLN A 73 -18.59 27.57 3.62
N ASP A 74 -18.39 26.77 2.55
CA ASP A 74 -19.31 25.67 2.20
C ASP A 74 -19.06 24.42 3.07
N SER A 75 -20.10 23.99 3.77
CA SER A 75 -20.15 22.76 4.57
C SER A 75 -19.80 21.50 3.77
N ARG A 76 -20.15 21.42 2.48
CA ARG A 76 -19.83 20.26 1.62
C ARG A 76 -18.34 20.13 1.39
N ASP A 77 -17.69 21.26 1.19
CA ASP A 77 -16.26 21.31 0.92
C ASP A 77 -15.43 21.06 2.18
N ARG A 78 -15.92 21.50 3.34
CA ARG A 78 -15.37 21.10 4.65
C ARG A 78 -15.50 19.60 4.87
N ARG A 79 -16.65 19.00 4.52
CA ARG A 79 -16.86 17.56 4.61
C ARG A 79 -15.95 16.76 3.67
N LYS A 80 -15.74 17.25 2.44
CA LYS A 80 -14.76 16.65 1.50
C LYS A 80 -13.36 16.67 2.07
N LEU A 81 -12.94 17.78 2.68
CA LEU A 81 -11.62 17.89 3.31
C LEU A 81 -11.47 16.91 4.48
N VAL A 82 -12.51 16.77 5.33
CA VAL A 82 -12.51 15.81 6.44
C VAL A 82 -12.46 14.37 5.92
N ASN A 83 -13.24 14.03 4.90
CA ASN A 83 -13.24 12.69 4.28
C ASN A 83 -11.90 12.35 3.59
N LEU A 84 -11.15 13.37 3.17
CA LEU A 84 -9.83 13.18 2.57
C LEU A 84 -8.77 12.88 3.63
N LEU A 85 -8.90 13.48 4.82
CA LEU A 85 -7.94 13.32 5.92
C LEU A 85 -8.25 12.10 6.79
N PHE A 86 -9.52 11.79 7.01
CA PHE A 86 -9.97 10.77 7.95
C PHE A 86 -10.81 9.70 7.26
N SER A 87 -10.53 8.43 7.56
CA SER A 87 -11.43 7.32 7.26
C SER A 87 -12.34 7.07 8.45
N ASN A 88 -13.65 6.98 8.20
CA ASN A 88 -14.68 6.56 9.16
C ASN A 88 -14.59 7.25 10.55
N SER A 89 -15.03 8.50 10.63
CA SER A 89 -15.24 9.16 11.93
C SER A 89 -16.49 8.58 12.62
N THR A 90 -16.30 7.91 13.75
CA THR A 90 -17.41 7.46 14.62
C THR A 90 -17.45 8.33 15.87
N PHE A 91 -18.62 8.85 16.19
CA PHE A 91 -18.84 9.72 17.35
C PHE A 91 -19.67 8.98 18.38
N ASP A 92 -19.07 8.61 19.52
CA ASP A 92 -19.71 7.81 20.56
C ASP A 92 -20.25 8.69 21.71
N GLY A 93 -20.78 9.88 21.38
CA GLY A 93 -21.40 10.81 22.32
C GLY A 93 -20.47 11.52 23.31
N LYS A 94 -19.28 10.97 23.59
CA LYS A 94 -18.26 11.55 24.48
C LYS A 94 -16.88 11.68 23.83
N THR A 95 -16.54 10.78 22.92
CA THR A 95 -15.21 10.72 22.30
C THR A 95 -15.36 10.57 20.79
N LEU A 96 -14.61 11.39 20.05
CA LEU A 96 -14.53 11.28 18.59
C LEU A 96 -13.42 10.28 18.23
N HIS A 97 -13.81 9.14 17.69
CA HIS A 97 -12.88 8.16 17.15
C HIS A 97 -12.68 8.42 15.66
N PHE A 98 -11.46 8.79 15.28
CA PHE A 98 -11.08 8.99 13.89
C PHE A 98 -9.81 8.19 13.57
N THR A 99 -9.75 7.67 12.35
CA THR A 99 -8.54 7.05 11.80
C THR A 99 -8.05 7.91 10.66
N LEU A 100 -6.79 8.31 10.67
CA LEU A 100 -6.19 9.07 9.57
C LEU A 100 -6.04 8.17 8.35
N GLN A 101 -6.29 8.71 7.16
CA GLN A 101 -5.97 7.99 5.92
C GLN A 101 -4.46 7.98 5.68
N LYS A 102 -3.95 6.92 5.06
CA LYS A 102 -2.62 6.98 4.44
C LYS A 102 -2.68 7.96 3.27
N PRO A 103 -1.71 8.89 3.15
CA PRO A 103 -0.42 8.90 3.83
C PRO A 103 -0.31 9.74 5.12
N PHE A 104 -1.37 10.46 5.54
CA PHE A 104 -1.33 11.35 6.70
C PHE A 104 -1.02 10.63 8.01
N ASP A 105 -1.50 9.40 8.16
CA ASP A 105 -1.22 8.55 9.32
C ASP A 105 0.28 8.25 9.46
N THR A 106 0.94 7.86 8.36
CA THR A 106 2.38 7.59 8.33
C THR A 106 3.21 8.84 8.63
N ILE A 107 2.79 10.01 8.15
CA ILE A 107 3.44 11.29 8.49
C ILE A 107 3.34 11.58 9.99
N LEU A 108 2.18 11.32 10.59
CA LEU A 108 1.98 11.51 12.03
C LEU A 108 2.78 10.51 12.87
N GLU A 109 2.84 9.24 12.47
CA GLU A 109 3.67 8.22 13.10
C GLU A 109 5.16 8.58 13.01
N CYS A 110 5.65 8.97 11.83
CA CYS A 110 7.03 9.46 11.65
C CYS A 110 7.34 10.68 12.52
N SER A 111 6.38 11.60 12.70
CA SER A 111 6.53 12.76 13.60
C SER A 111 6.61 12.37 15.08
N LYS A 112 5.95 11.29 15.50
CA LYS A 112 5.98 10.81 16.89
C LYS A 112 7.26 10.03 17.20
N ASP A 113 7.75 9.26 16.23
CA ASP A 113 8.96 8.45 16.37
C ASP A 113 10.26 9.26 16.21
N GLY A 114 10.17 10.55 15.87
CA GLY A 114 11.33 11.43 15.72
C GLY A 114 12.29 11.05 14.58
N LYS A 115 11.92 10.09 13.74
CA LYS A 115 12.71 9.61 12.61
C LYS A 115 12.36 10.39 11.35
N TRP A 116 12.80 11.63 11.30
CA TRP A 116 12.83 12.43 10.07
C TRP A 116 14.28 12.57 9.63
N GLY A 117 14.62 11.98 8.49
CA GLY A 117 16.00 11.85 8.02
C GLY A 117 16.69 10.63 8.63
N GLY A 118 17.46 9.92 7.80
CA GLY A 118 18.40 8.91 8.27
C GLY A 118 19.56 9.52 9.04
#